data_AF-A0A3D5CDH9-F1
#
_entry.id   AF-A0A3D5CDH9-F1
#
_cell.length_a   1.000
_cell.length_b   1.000
_cell.length_c   1.000
_cell.angle_alpha   90.00
_cell.angle_beta   90.00
_cell.angle_gamma   90.00
#
_symmetry.space_group_name_H-M   'P 1'
#
loop_
_entity.id
_entity.type
_entity.pdbx_description
1 polymer ?
#
loop_
_entity_poly.entity_id
_entity_poly.type
_entity_poly.pdbx_seq_one_letter_code
_entity_poly.pdbx_strand_id
1 'polypeptide(L)'
;MVVYRADDPPRVVGLVVEIPGRRNVFVSIGRVTSIAPGQVITTGLINVRRFQQRGGEVRVLAELLGRRVYFRDGSGEAVIEDAAIERDRLGAWDIGQLFLRRPRTSASPFTKGPTTLAGWDEVTEQLDSTQEPSAEQLVATLSELKPADLANTLLDLPDARLLEVAEELPDDRLADALEEMPEDDQAH
;
A
#
# COMPACT_ATOMS: atom_id res chain seq x y z
N MET A 1 1.43 -8.06 -2.40
CA MET A 1 1.05 -6.83 -3.10
C MET A 1 -0.19 -6.30 -2.45
N VAL A 2 -0.22 -5.00 -2.15
CA VAL A 2 -1.35 -4.33 -1.53
C VAL A 2 -1.75 -3.10 -2.33
N VAL A 3 -2.97 -2.65 -2.08
CA VAL A 3 -3.50 -1.36 -2.50
C VAL A 3 -3.85 -0.58 -1.23
N TYR A 4 -3.35 0.64 -1.10
CA TYR A 4 -3.72 1.53 0.00
C TYR A 4 -5.17 1.97 -0.16
N ARG A 5 -5.83 2.25 0.95
CA ARG A 5 -7.18 2.81 1.02
C ARG A 5 -7.13 4.03 1.92
N ALA A 6 -8.02 5.00 1.71
CA ALA A 6 -7.95 6.26 2.43
C ALA A 6 -8.15 6.08 3.94
N ASP A 7 -9.21 5.37 4.31
CA ASP A 7 -9.63 5.23 5.71
C ASP A 7 -9.49 3.81 6.27
N ASP A 8 -9.12 2.86 5.42
CA ASP A 8 -9.07 1.44 5.77
C ASP A 8 -7.65 0.85 5.68
N PRO A 9 -7.40 -0.31 6.32
CA PRO A 9 -6.13 -1.00 6.17
C PRO A 9 -5.85 -1.42 4.71
N PRO A 10 -4.58 -1.43 4.27
CA PRO A 10 -4.21 -1.81 2.91
C PRO A 10 -4.77 -3.19 2.53
N ARG A 11 -5.43 -3.24 1.38
CA ARG A 11 -6.04 -4.45 0.84
C ARG A 11 -4.98 -5.29 0.14
N VAL A 12 -4.81 -6.55 0.52
CA VAL A 12 -3.92 -7.47 -0.19
C VAL A 12 -4.57 -7.89 -1.50
N VAL A 13 -3.91 -7.66 -2.63
CA VAL A 13 -4.42 -8.00 -3.98
C VAL A 13 -3.76 -9.23 -4.59
N GLY A 14 -2.57 -9.59 -4.11
CA GLY A 14 -1.89 -10.81 -4.54
C GLY A 14 -0.52 -11.00 -3.93
N LEU A 15 0.07 -12.17 -4.21
CA LEU A 15 1.37 -12.58 -3.73
C LEU A 15 2.33 -12.67 -4.91
N VAL A 16 3.58 -12.28 -4.71
CA VAL A 16 4.66 -12.53 -5.67
C VAL A 16 5.43 -13.74 -5.16
N VAL A 17 5.39 -14.83 -5.91
CA VAL A 17 5.99 -16.11 -5.52
C VAL A 17 7.16 -16.41 -6.45
N GLU A 18 8.29 -16.76 -5.85
CA GLU A 18 9.43 -17.30 -6.59
C GLU A 18 9.24 -18.79 -6.84
N ILE A 19 9.43 -19.23 -8.08
CA ILE A 19 9.35 -20.64 -8.45
C ILE A 19 10.79 -21.12 -8.69
N PRO A 20 11.23 -22.24 -8.06
CA PRO A 20 12.57 -22.78 -8.26
C PRO A 20 12.95 -22.94 -9.74
N GLY A 21 14.10 -22.37 -10.13
CA GLY A 21 14.60 -22.41 -11.52
C GLY A 21 13.83 -21.53 -12.52
N ARG A 22 12.96 -20.62 -12.05
CA ARG A 22 12.10 -19.76 -12.87
C ARG A 22 12.17 -18.30 -12.40
N ARG A 23 11.26 -17.46 -12.93
CA ARG A 23 11.08 -16.03 -12.61
C ARG A 23 9.96 -15.86 -11.57
N ASN A 24 9.88 -14.69 -10.94
CA ASN A 24 8.77 -14.30 -10.07
C ASN A 24 7.43 -14.32 -10.82
N VAL A 25 6.41 -14.89 -10.18
CA VAL A 25 5.05 -15.03 -10.69
C VAL A 25 4.07 -14.36 -9.72
N PHE A 26 3.03 -13.73 -10.27
CA PHE A 26 1.94 -13.18 -9.48
C PHE A 26 0.85 -14.21 -9.25
N VAL A 27 0.41 -14.31 -8.01
CA VAL A 27 -0.72 -15.12 -7.57
C VAL A 27 -1.77 -14.17 -7.01
N SER A 28 -2.91 -14.07 -7.70
CA SER A 28 -4.04 -13.27 -7.21
C SER A 28 -4.49 -13.76 -5.83
N ILE A 29 -4.78 -12.82 -4.93
CA ILE A 29 -5.25 -13.12 -3.58
C ILE A 29 -6.56 -13.92 -3.58
N GLY A 30 -7.41 -13.72 -4.59
CA GLY A 30 -8.70 -14.43 -4.72
C GLY A 30 -8.54 -15.93 -4.96
N ARG A 31 -7.32 -16.39 -5.29
CA ARG A 31 -6.98 -17.81 -5.40
C ARG A 31 -6.41 -18.39 -4.12
N VAL A 32 -6.03 -17.55 -3.16
CA VAL A 32 -5.47 -17.97 -1.88
C VAL A 32 -6.62 -18.32 -0.94
N THR A 33 -6.65 -19.56 -0.48
CA THR A 33 -7.67 -20.03 0.47
C THR A 33 -7.21 -19.94 1.91
N SER A 34 -5.91 -20.11 2.15
CA SER A 34 -5.32 -19.95 3.47
C SER A 34 -3.84 -19.60 3.40
N ILE A 35 -3.37 -18.83 4.38
CA ILE A 35 -1.98 -18.53 4.63
C ILE A 35 -1.65 -19.05 6.04
N ALA A 36 -0.61 -19.87 6.14
CA ALA A 36 -0.11 -20.44 7.38
C ALA A 36 1.43 -20.35 7.41
N PRO A 37 2.08 -20.47 8.58
CA PRO A 37 3.54 -20.46 8.66
C PRO A 37 4.16 -21.49 7.70
N GLY A 38 4.95 -21.00 6.74
CA GLY A 38 5.63 -21.82 5.74
C GLY A 38 4.75 -22.36 4.61
N GLN A 39 3.45 -22.02 4.55
CA GLN A 39 2.55 -22.54 3.51
C GLN A 39 1.50 -21.51 3.06
N VAL A 40 1.33 -21.40 1.75
CA VAL A 40 0.21 -20.71 1.12
C VAL A 40 -0.59 -21.73 0.33
N ILE A 41 -1.88 -21.91 0.65
CA ILE A 41 -2.77 -22.82 -0.07
C ILE A 41 -3.53 -22.02 -1.11
N THR A 42 -3.51 -22.50 -2.35
CA THR A 42 -4.20 -21.88 -3.47
C THR A 42 -5.09 -22.87 -4.20
N THR A 43 -6.13 -22.38 -4.88
CA THR A 43 -7.00 -23.18 -5.73
C THR A 43 -6.64 -23.04 -7.21
N GLY A 44 -6.72 -24.16 -7.94
CA GLY A 44 -6.64 -24.19 -9.40
C GLY A 44 -5.22 -24.15 -9.98
N LEU A 45 -5.13 -23.95 -11.30
CA LEU A 45 -3.86 -23.89 -12.04
C LEU A 45 -3.27 -22.48 -11.99
N ILE A 46 -2.08 -22.30 -11.45
CA ILE A 46 -1.37 -21.01 -11.41
C ILE A 46 -0.78 -20.69 -12.79
N ASN A 47 -1.05 -19.50 -13.31
CA ASN A 47 -0.41 -19.04 -14.55
C ASN A 47 1.02 -18.58 -14.23
N VAL A 48 2.03 -19.27 -14.78
CA VAL A 48 3.46 -19.00 -14.55
C VAL A 48 4.05 -17.92 -15.48
N ARG A 49 3.19 -17.03 -16.01
CA ARG A 49 3.66 -15.88 -16.78
C ARG A 49 4.53 -14.98 -15.90
N ARG A 50 5.57 -14.40 -16.49
CA ARG A 50 6.45 -13.43 -15.82
C ARG A 50 5.60 -12.29 -15.25
N PHE A 51 5.78 -12.01 -13.97
CA PHE A 51 5.18 -10.86 -13.33
C PHE A 51 5.63 -9.55 -13.99
N GLN A 52 4.66 -8.69 -14.29
CA GLN A 52 4.84 -7.27 -14.62
C GLN A 52 3.97 -6.50 -13.64
N GLN A 53 4.56 -5.55 -12.91
CA GLN A 53 3.83 -4.67 -12.00
C GLN A 53 2.92 -3.75 -12.83
N ARG A 54 1.66 -3.60 -12.39
CA ARG A 54 0.72 -2.62 -12.94
C ARG A 54 0.77 -1.38 -12.03
N GLY A 55 0.58 -0.18 -12.60
CA GLY A 55 0.48 1.06 -11.82
C GLY A 55 -0.57 0.92 -10.72
N GLY A 56 -0.24 1.38 -9.51
CA GLY A 56 -1.09 1.28 -8.32
C GLY A 56 -0.93 0.02 -7.46
N GLU A 57 -0.15 -0.99 -7.87
CA GLU A 57 0.13 -2.18 -7.04
C GLU A 57 1.45 -2.04 -6.24
N VAL A 58 1.36 -2.01 -4.90
CA VAL A 58 2.52 -1.87 -3.99
C VAL A 58 3.05 -3.21 -3.51
N ARG A 59 4.37 -3.41 -3.47
CA ARG A 59 4.98 -4.59 -2.83
C ARG A 59 5.11 -4.37 -1.33
N VAL A 60 4.19 -4.95 -0.55
CA VAL A 60 4.20 -4.97 0.94
C VAL A 60 5.60 -5.13 1.54
N LEU A 61 6.38 -6.11 1.05
CA LEU A 61 7.68 -6.43 1.62
C LEU A 61 8.79 -5.41 1.28
N ALA A 62 8.61 -4.60 0.22
CA ALA A 62 9.61 -3.65 -0.23
C ALA A 62 9.37 -2.23 0.31
N GLU A 63 8.11 -1.89 0.60
CA GLU A 63 7.74 -0.50 0.86
C GLU A 63 7.12 -0.25 2.23
N LEU A 64 6.44 -1.23 2.85
CA LEU A 64 5.77 -1.05 4.15
C LEU A 64 6.69 -1.37 5.34
N LEU A 65 7.50 -2.43 5.22
CA LEU A 65 8.49 -2.77 6.25
C LEU A 65 9.62 -1.75 6.27
N GLY A 66 10.05 -1.35 7.47
CA GLY A 66 11.06 -0.33 7.69
C GLY A 66 10.52 1.10 7.79
N ARG A 67 9.23 1.34 7.47
CA ARG A 67 8.59 2.65 7.67
C ARG A 67 8.50 3.00 9.14
N ARG A 68 8.61 4.30 9.44
CA ARG A 68 8.30 4.84 10.75
C ARG A 68 6.81 5.17 10.85
N VAL A 69 6.25 4.90 12.01
CA VAL A 69 4.87 5.20 12.36
C VAL A 69 4.82 5.86 13.73
N TYR A 70 3.81 6.70 13.95
CA TYR A 70 3.46 7.22 15.25
C TYR A 70 2.24 6.48 15.79
N PHE A 71 2.25 6.19 17.09
CA PHE A 71 1.06 5.69 17.75
C PHE A 71 0.04 6.82 17.93
N ARG A 72 -1.23 6.57 17.59
CA ARG A 72 -2.30 7.56 17.72
C ARG A 72 -2.61 7.92 19.18
N ASP A 73 -2.23 7.06 20.12
CA ASP A 73 -2.31 7.32 21.56
C ASP A 73 -1.24 8.30 22.07
N GLY A 74 -0.32 8.74 21.22
CA GLY A 74 0.77 9.65 21.56
C GLY A 74 1.94 8.97 22.29
N SER A 75 1.99 7.64 22.35
CA SER A 75 3.07 6.89 23.03
C SER A 75 4.42 6.91 22.29
N GLY A 76 4.52 7.65 21.18
CA GLY A 76 5.75 7.93 20.46
C GLY A 76 5.77 7.32 19.06
N GLU A 77 6.98 7.06 18.56
CA GLU A 77 7.23 6.47 17.25
C GLU A 77 7.70 5.01 17.35
N ALA A 78 7.57 4.26 16.25
CA ALA A 78 8.16 2.96 16.06
C ALA A 78 8.43 2.67 14.58
N VAL A 79 9.22 1.64 14.30
CA VAL A 79 9.48 1.13 12.95
C VAL A 79 8.70 -0.16 12.72
N ILE A 80 8.06 -0.29 11.56
CA ILE A 80 7.37 -1.53 11.16
C ILE A 80 8.42 -2.60 10.81
N GLU A 81 8.40 -3.73 11.49
CA GLU A 81 9.28 -4.88 11.21
C GLU A 81 8.55 -6.04 10.52
N ASP A 82 7.27 -6.21 10.80
CA ASP A 82 6.41 -7.21 10.16
C ASP A 82 4.95 -6.74 10.13
N ALA A 83 4.14 -7.35 9.27
CA ALA A 83 2.72 -7.06 9.11
C ALA A 83 1.92 -8.35 8.91
N ALA A 84 0.88 -8.53 9.71
CA ALA A 84 -0.03 -9.65 9.60
C ALA A 84 -0.96 -9.47 8.41
N ILE A 85 -1.10 -10.52 7.59
CA ILE A 85 -2.11 -10.60 6.54
C ILE A 85 -3.29 -11.40 7.11
N GLU A 86 -4.42 -10.75 7.27
CA GLU A 86 -5.60 -11.29 7.94
C GLU A 86 -6.80 -11.28 7.02
N ARG A 87 -7.71 -12.23 7.22
CA ARG A 87 -8.94 -12.34 6.43
C ARG A 87 -10.11 -11.76 7.22
N ASP A 88 -10.76 -10.74 6.67
CA ASP A 88 -11.92 -10.11 7.27
C ASP A 88 -13.17 -11.04 7.23
N ARG A 89 -14.26 -10.59 7.86
CA ARG A 89 -15.54 -11.35 7.91
C ARG A 89 -16.19 -11.52 6.54
N LEU A 90 -15.88 -10.64 5.59
CA LEU A 90 -16.36 -10.69 4.20
C LEU A 90 -15.48 -11.58 3.33
N GLY A 91 -14.40 -12.12 3.90
CA GLY A 91 -13.50 -13.05 3.24
C GLY A 91 -12.42 -12.38 2.40
N ALA A 92 -12.26 -11.06 2.52
CA ALA A 92 -11.22 -10.31 1.85
C ALA A 92 -9.98 -10.18 2.78
N TRP A 93 -8.82 -9.94 2.19
CA TRP A 93 -7.53 -10.04 2.89
C TRP A 93 -6.90 -8.67 3.05
N ASP A 94 -6.56 -8.30 4.28
CA ASP A 94 -6.03 -6.99 4.64
C ASP A 94 -4.76 -7.10 5.46
N ILE A 95 -4.00 -6.01 5.52
CA ILE A 95 -3.00 -5.82 6.56
C ILE A 95 -3.72 -5.53 7.88
N GLY A 96 -3.47 -6.35 8.90
CA GLY A 96 -4.12 -6.25 10.22
C GLY A 96 -3.18 -5.72 11.28
N GLN A 97 -2.63 -6.62 12.09
CA GLN A 97 -1.63 -6.26 13.11
C GLN A 97 -0.25 -5.97 12.51
N LEU A 98 0.42 -4.98 13.10
CA LEU A 98 1.80 -4.62 12.82
C LEU A 98 2.70 -5.04 13.97
N PHE A 99 3.85 -5.62 13.63
CA PHE A 99 4.93 -5.85 14.57
C PHE A 99 5.91 -4.69 14.50
N LEU A 100 6.03 -3.95 15.59
CA LEU A 100 6.70 -2.67 15.64
C LEU A 100 7.91 -2.71 16.58
N ARG A 101 8.98 -1.99 16.23
CA ARG A 101 10.14 -1.77 17.10
C ARG A 101 10.25 -0.30 17.49
N ARG A 102 10.15 -0.01 18.79
CA ARG A 102 10.34 1.34 19.33
C ARG A 102 11.81 1.75 19.34
N PRO A 103 12.11 3.07 19.34
CA PRO A 103 13.47 3.56 19.52
C PRO A 103 14.13 3.01 20.78
N ARG A 104 15.46 2.86 20.72
CA ARG A 104 16.25 2.43 21.86
C ARG A 104 16.39 3.56 22.87
N THR A 105 16.21 3.24 24.14
CA THR A 105 16.42 4.18 25.26
C THR A 105 17.82 4.11 25.84
N SER A 106 18.65 3.11 25.49
CA SER A 106 20.00 2.92 26.05
C SER A 106 21.12 3.22 25.07
N ALA A 107 22.24 3.76 25.58
CA ALA A 107 23.39 4.21 24.80
C ALA A 107 24.26 3.07 24.19
N SER A 108 23.97 1.81 24.50
CA SER A 108 24.72 0.68 23.94
C SER A 108 24.41 0.50 22.43
N PRO A 109 25.40 0.30 21.56
CA PRO A 109 25.14 0.04 20.14
C PRO A 109 24.60 -1.37 19.85
N PHE A 110 24.63 -2.28 20.83
CA PHE A 110 24.33 -3.71 20.61
C PHE A 110 22.95 -4.18 21.06
N THR A 111 22.23 -3.38 21.84
CA THR A 111 20.90 -3.79 22.31
C THR A 111 19.86 -3.37 21.26
N LYS A 112 18.76 -4.10 21.07
CA LYS A 112 17.65 -3.68 20.18
C LYS A 112 16.63 -2.86 20.96
N GLY A 113 15.79 -2.09 20.27
CA GLY A 113 14.66 -1.40 20.91
C GLY A 113 13.58 -2.40 21.33
N PRO A 114 12.73 -2.07 22.32
CA PRO A 114 11.62 -2.94 22.69
C PRO A 114 10.63 -3.07 21.52
N THR A 115 10.05 -4.26 21.37
CA THR A 115 9.04 -4.54 20.34
C THR A 115 7.63 -4.50 20.91
N THR A 116 6.66 -4.20 20.07
CA THR A 116 5.24 -4.15 20.43
C THR A 116 4.38 -4.54 19.25
N LEU A 117 3.12 -4.89 19.51
CA LEU A 117 2.10 -5.05 18.48
C LEU A 117 1.17 -3.83 18.50
N ALA A 118 0.64 -3.48 17.34
CA ALA A 118 -0.44 -2.51 17.19
C ALA A 118 -1.32 -2.88 15.98
N GLY A 119 -2.60 -2.56 16.03
CA GLY A 119 -3.47 -2.56 14.85
C GLY A 119 -3.05 -1.48 13.85
N TRP A 120 -3.38 -1.69 12.58
CA TRP A 120 -3.20 -0.67 11.54
C TRP A 120 -3.85 0.68 11.91
N ASP A 121 -5.03 0.63 12.54
CA ASP A 121 -5.82 1.78 12.97
C ASP A 121 -5.29 2.47 14.24
N GLU A 122 -4.35 1.85 14.96
CA GLU A 122 -3.71 2.41 16.16
C GLU A 122 -2.47 3.24 15.83
N VAL A 123 -2.04 3.22 14.57
CA VAL A 123 -0.87 3.96 14.10
C VAL A 123 -1.24 4.91 12.97
N THR A 124 -0.36 5.89 12.77
CA THR A 124 -0.36 6.76 11.59
C THR A 124 1.05 6.73 11.03
N GLU A 125 1.17 6.58 9.72
CA GLU A 125 2.48 6.64 9.08
C GLU A 125 3.13 8.00 9.31
N GLN A 126 4.43 8.00 9.58
CA GLN A 126 5.21 9.23 9.60
C GLN A 126 5.35 9.71 8.15
N LEU A 127 4.39 10.53 7.71
CA LEU A 127 4.66 11.56 6.74
C LEU A 127 5.56 12.55 7.48
N ASP A 128 6.86 12.58 7.17
CA ASP A 128 7.67 13.71 7.63
C ASP A 128 6.89 14.97 7.23
N SER A 129 6.63 15.90 8.15
CA SER A 129 5.80 17.09 7.88
C SER A 129 6.36 18.03 6.80
N THR A 130 7.47 17.64 6.17
CA THR A 130 8.15 18.24 5.02
C THR A 130 8.19 17.32 3.78
N GLN A 131 7.73 16.07 3.87
CA GLN A 131 7.54 15.16 2.75
C GLN A 131 6.04 15.00 2.52
N GLU A 132 5.60 15.48 1.37
CA GLU A 132 4.25 15.24 0.87
C GLU A 132 3.94 13.73 0.81
N PRO A 133 2.66 13.34 0.92
CA PRO A 133 2.24 11.95 0.76
C PRO A 133 2.85 11.30 -0.48
N SER A 134 3.16 10.00 -0.38
CA SER A 134 3.68 9.28 -1.54
C SER A 134 2.62 9.29 -2.65
N ALA A 135 3.05 9.22 -3.91
CA ALA A 135 2.15 9.25 -5.06
C ALA A 135 1.05 8.19 -4.92
N GLU A 136 1.35 7.01 -4.37
CA GLU A 136 0.40 5.91 -4.19
C GLU A 136 -0.63 6.18 -3.09
N GLN A 137 -0.24 6.83 -1.99
CA GLN A 137 -1.18 7.23 -0.93
C GLN A 137 -2.11 8.34 -1.41
N LEU A 138 -1.54 9.27 -2.18
CA LEU A 138 -2.31 10.32 -2.83
C LEU A 138 -3.28 9.70 -3.85
N VAL A 139 -2.83 8.80 -4.71
CA VAL A 139 -3.65 8.04 -5.66
C VAL A 139 -4.74 7.24 -4.93
N ALA A 140 -4.45 6.59 -3.80
CA ALA A 140 -5.46 5.86 -3.03
C ALA A 140 -6.58 6.78 -2.55
N THR A 141 -6.22 7.95 -2.03
CA THR A 141 -7.18 8.96 -1.56
C THR A 141 -7.98 9.54 -2.73
N LEU A 142 -7.29 9.88 -3.82
CA LEU A 142 -7.89 10.44 -5.04
C LEU A 142 -8.79 9.44 -5.77
N SER A 143 -8.43 8.16 -5.78
CA SER A 143 -9.18 7.11 -6.46
C SER A 143 -10.56 6.87 -5.87
N GLU A 144 -10.80 7.25 -4.61
CA GLU A 144 -12.10 7.15 -3.96
C GLU A 144 -13.03 8.34 -4.27
N LEU A 145 -12.51 9.42 -4.86
CA LEU A 145 -13.29 10.60 -5.24
C LEU A 145 -14.19 10.34 -6.45
N LYS A 146 -15.27 11.12 -6.56
CA LYS A 146 -16.07 11.14 -7.79
C LYS A 146 -15.25 11.73 -8.94
N PRO A 147 -15.52 11.36 -10.20
CA PRO A 147 -14.78 11.87 -11.37
C PRO A 147 -14.60 13.39 -11.39
N ALA A 148 -15.64 14.17 -11.13
CA ALA A 148 -15.56 15.62 -11.07
C ALA A 148 -14.67 16.16 -9.93
N ASP A 149 -14.72 15.53 -8.75
CA ASP A 149 -13.88 15.93 -7.60
C ASP A 149 -12.42 15.54 -7.84
N LEU A 150 -12.18 14.37 -8.45
CA LEU A 150 -10.86 13.91 -8.88
C LEU A 150 -10.25 14.86 -9.91
N ALA A 151 -11.01 15.26 -10.93
CA ALA A 151 -10.59 16.20 -11.96
C ALA A 151 -10.09 17.53 -11.38
N ASN A 152 -10.91 18.17 -10.53
CA ASN A 152 -10.54 19.41 -9.85
C ASN A 152 -9.29 19.24 -8.98
N THR A 153 -9.21 18.13 -8.23
CA THR A 153 -8.06 17.90 -7.34
C THR A 153 -6.77 17.66 -8.13
N LEU A 154 -6.83 16.98 -9.28
CA LEU A 154 -5.68 16.81 -10.16
C LEU A 154 -5.17 18.14 -10.72
N LEU A 155 -6.07 19.06 -11.09
CA LEU A 155 -5.72 20.39 -11.60
C LEU A 155 -5.08 21.29 -10.52
N ASP A 156 -5.41 21.06 -9.25
CA ASP A 156 -4.84 21.77 -8.11
C ASP A 156 -3.45 21.24 -7.70
N LEU A 157 -3.00 20.09 -8.24
CA LEU A 157 -1.68 19.55 -7.96
C LEU A 157 -0.58 20.27 -8.75
N PRO A 158 0.63 20.44 -8.19
CA PRO A 158 1.80 20.86 -8.96
C PRO A 158 2.11 19.88 -10.11
N ASP A 159 2.57 20.37 -11.25
CA ASP A 159 2.83 19.56 -12.47
C ASP A 159 3.63 18.27 -12.22
N ALA A 160 4.68 18.36 -11.39
CA ALA A 160 5.51 17.20 -11.04
C ALA A 160 4.69 16.11 -10.32
N ARG A 161 3.73 16.50 -9.48
CA ARG A 161 2.84 15.60 -8.75
C ARG A 161 1.69 15.08 -9.60
N LEU A 162 1.16 15.92 -10.47
CA LEU A 162 0.16 15.48 -11.44
C LEU A 162 0.72 14.33 -12.28
N LEU A 163 1.97 14.44 -12.78
CA LEU A 163 2.60 13.40 -13.58
C LEU A 163 2.77 12.08 -12.78
N GLU A 164 3.31 12.16 -11.56
CA GLU A 164 3.50 10.97 -10.71
C GLU A 164 2.18 10.28 -10.37
N VAL A 165 1.13 11.05 -10.08
CA VAL A 165 -0.21 10.53 -9.77
C VAL A 165 -0.87 9.94 -11.02
N ALA A 166 -0.70 10.57 -12.18
CA ALA A 166 -1.24 10.09 -13.45
C ALA A 166 -0.59 8.79 -13.93
N GLU A 167 0.71 8.59 -13.67
CA GLU A 167 1.42 7.33 -13.97
C GLU A 167 0.93 6.14 -13.12
N GLU A 168 0.45 6.41 -11.90
CA GLU A 168 0.02 5.40 -10.95
C GLU A 168 -1.50 5.15 -10.94
N LEU A 169 -2.30 6.10 -11.46
CA LEU A 169 -3.75 5.95 -11.61
C LEU A 169 -4.11 4.90 -12.67
N PRO A 170 -5.17 4.09 -12.45
CA PRO A 170 -5.73 3.23 -13.49
C PRO A 170 -6.22 4.03 -14.71
N ASP A 171 -5.94 3.53 -15.93
CA ASP A 171 -6.31 4.20 -17.20
C ASP A 171 -7.79 4.60 -17.28
N ASP A 172 -8.69 3.77 -16.76
CA ASP A 172 -10.13 4.03 -16.73
C ASP A 172 -10.50 5.18 -15.79
N ARG A 173 -9.89 5.22 -14.61
CA ARG A 173 -10.10 6.31 -13.64
C ARG A 173 -9.51 7.63 -14.11
N LEU A 174 -8.34 7.58 -14.74
CA LEU A 174 -7.72 8.75 -15.34
C LEU A 174 -8.60 9.28 -16.49
N ALA A 175 -9.12 8.41 -17.34
CA ALA A 175 -10.04 8.81 -18.42
C ALA A 175 -11.32 9.47 -17.89
N ASP A 176 -11.97 8.88 -16.88
CA ASP A 176 -13.17 9.45 -16.25
C ASP A 176 -12.90 10.87 -15.70
N ALA A 177 -11.72 11.10 -15.11
CA ALA A 177 -11.35 12.41 -14.58
C ALA A 177 -11.11 13.43 -15.69
N LEU A 178 -10.43 13.04 -16.77
CA LEU A 178 -10.17 13.92 -17.92
C LEU A 178 -11.47 14.36 -18.62
N GLU A 179 -12.48 13.50 -18.69
CA GLU A 179 -13.78 13.84 -19.30
C GLU A 179 -14.52 14.95 -18.54
N GLU A 180 -14.28 15.08 -17.23
CA GLU A 180 -14.91 16.08 -16.36
C GLU A 180 -14.10 17.39 -16.24
N MET A 181 -12.88 17.45 -16.77
CA MET A 181 -12.07 18.67 -16.77
C MET A 181 -12.65 19.73 -17.73
N PRO A 182 -12.48 21.04 -17.45
CA PRO A 182 -12.87 22.10 -18.38
C PRO A 182 -12.19 21.91 -19.75
N GLU A 183 -12.90 22.24 -20.84
CA GLU A 183 -12.41 22.03 -22.23
C GLU A 183 -11.05 22.69 -22.51
N ASP A 184 -10.69 23.75 -21.78
CA ASP A 184 -9.41 24.46 -21.89
C ASP A 184 -8.21 23.68 -21.30
N ASP A 185 -8.47 22.71 -20.40
CA ASP A 185 -7.46 21.91 -19.69
C ASP A 185 -7.41 20.45 -20.19
N GLN A 186 -8.29 20.05 -21.12
CA GLN A 186 -8.40 18.67 -21.61
C GLN A 186 -7.25 18.20 -22.53
N ALA A 187 -6.26 19.04 -22.86
CA ALA A 187 -5.08 18.62 -23.60
C ALA A 187 -3.95 19.66 -23.60
N HIS A 188 -2.80 19.31 -23.02
CA HIS A 188 -1.49 19.56 -23.63
C HIS A 188 -0.40 18.57 -23.23
#